data_AF-A0A1J3H822-F1
#
_entry.id   AF-A0A1J3H822-F1
#
_cell.length_a   1.000
_cell.length_b   1.000
_cell.length_c   1.000
_cell.angle_alpha   90.00
_cell.angle_beta   90.00
_cell.angle_gamma   90.00
#
_symmetry.space_group_name_H-M   'P 1'
#
loop_
_entity.id
_entity.type
_entity.pdbx_description
1 polymer ?
#
loop_
_entity_poly.entity_id
_entity_poly.type
_entity_poly.pdbx_seq_one_letter_code
_entity_poly.pdbx_strand_id
1 'polypeptide(L)'
;MSSSYGKVDEREHVMLEARRKSRKRIAIIAVSLVVLAGIVIGAVFGTMAHKKSTTVDTNVNEDSSISVSVKAVCDVTLHKDKCFETVGSAPNASSLNPEQLFIYAVKITIAEASKALNAFSSSGDNTTMSACVELLELTIDNLNDTLTLSSKGDVTMPELVEDLRTWLSASETYQETCMESLAEFNDPQLKTYGESHLKNATEMTSNALAIITWLGKIADSFKLRRRLLTTDVAVDFHVGRRLLHSTDLRKVANIVVAKDGSGKYRTISRALQDVPEKSNKRTVIYVKKGVYFENVKVEKKMWNVVVVGDGESKSIVSGRLNVIDGTPTFKTATFAVFGKGFMARDMGFVNTAGPSKHQAVALIVSADLAAFYRCTMNAYQDTLYVHAQRQFYRDCTIIGTVDFIFGNSASVLQNCRILPRRPMKGQKNTITAQGRTDPNQNTGISIHRCDISPYGDLTGVQTFLGRPWKNYSATVIMDSFMHGFIDRKGWLPWTGDSAPNTIYYGEYKNTGAGASTKNRVKWKGLKFLSTKEANKFTVKPFIDGERWLPATKVPFRSGL
;
A
#
# COMPACT_ATOMS: atom_id res chain seq x y z
N MET A 1 32.10 -61.92 3.24
CA MET A 1 32.02 -61.89 1.76
C MET A 1 31.57 -60.49 1.34
N SER A 2 32.50 -59.66 0.87
CA SER A 2 32.22 -58.32 0.36
C SER A 2 31.72 -58.39 -1.07
N SER A 3 30.57 -57.78 -1.37
CA SER A 3 30.12 -57.56 -2.75
C SER A 3 30.28 -56.10 -3.12
N SER A 4 31.03 -55.91 -4.20
CA SER A 4 31.50 -54.66 -4.78
C SER A 4 30.36 -53.94 -5.51
N TYR A 5 30.02 -52.71 -5.09
CA TYR A 5 29.13 -51.82 -5.83
C TYR A 5 29.93 -51.15 -6.97
N GLY A 6 29.48 -51.36 -8.21
CA GLY A 6 30.08 -50.79 -9.41
C GLY A 6 30.13 -49.27 -9.37
N LYS A 7 31.32 -48.71 -9.63
CA LYS A 7 31.53 -47.29 -9.88
C LYS A 7 30.83 -46.90 -11.19
N VAL A 8 29.89 -45.97 -11.11
CA VAL A 8 29.32 -45.26 -12.26
C VAL A 8 30.42 -44.37 -12.83
N ASP A 9 30.73 -44.50 -14.13
CA ASP A 9 31.77 -43.73 -14.80
C ASP A 9 31.31 -42.26 -14.97
N GLU A 10 31.88 -41.40 -14.13
CA GLU A 10 31.64 -39.96 -14.07
C GLU A 10 31.93 -39.27 -15.43
N ARG A 11 32.72 -39.89 -16.31
CA ARG A 11 33.00 -39.38 -17.67
C ARG A 11 31.82 -39.52 -18.62
N GLU A 12 31.01 -40.57 -18.50
CA GLU A 12 29.85 -40.76 -19.38
C GLU A 12 28.73 -39.75 -19.09
N HIS A 13 28.53 -39.43 -17.80
CA HIS A 13 27.54 -38.44 -17.38
C HIS A 13 27.87 -37.01 -17.86
N VAL A 14 29.15 -36.63 -17.80
CA VAL A 14 29.63 -35.33 -18.30
C VAL A 14 29.51 -35.25 -19.84
N MET A 15 29.77 -36.34 -20.56
CA MET A 15 29.56 -36.40 -22.02
C MET A 15 28.08 -36.25 -22.41
N LEU A 16 27.15 -36.86 -21.66
CA LEU A 16 25.71 -36.74 -21.91
C LEU A 16 25.19 -35.32 -21.68
N GLU A 17 25.67 -34.63 -20.63
CA GLU A 17 25.33 -33.23 -20.39
C GLU A 17 25.90 -32.28 -21.44
N ALA A 18 27.14 -32.51 -21.89
CA ALA A 18 27.76 -31.74 -22.97
C ALA A 18 26.98 -31.90 -24.29
N ARG A 19 26.55 -33.13 -24.63
CA ARG A 19 25.71 -33.40 -25.80
C ARG A 19 24.33 -32.73 -25.68
N ARG A 20 23.70 -32.72 -24.50
CA ARG A 20 22.43 -31.99 -24.27
C ARG A 20 22.58 -30.48 -24.41
N LYS A 21 23.67 -29.88 -23.89
CA LYS A 21 23.95 -28.44 -24.05
C LYS A 21 24.22 -28.08 -25.52
N SER A 22 24.94 -28.91 -26.25
CA SER A 22 25.19 -28.71 -27.68
C SER A 22 23.90 -28.78 -28.50
N ARG A 23 23.05 -29.80 -28.28
CA ARG A 23 21.73 -29.91 -28.94
C ARG A 23 20.80 -28.73 -28.64
N LYS A 24 20.81 -28.22 -27.39
CA LYS A 24 20.04 -27.01 -27.03
C LYS A 24 20.57 -25.77 -27.76
N ARG A 25 21.89 -25.60 -27.88
CA ARG A 25 22.48 -24.49 -28.65
C ARG A 25 22.13 -24.57 -30.14
N ILE A 26 22.21 -25.76 -30.73
CA ILE A 26 21.84 -25.98 -32.14
C ILE A 26 20.35 -25.69 -32.36
N ALA A 27 19.47 -26.13 -31.45
CA ALA A 27 18.04 -25.84 -31.53
C ALA A 27 17.73 -24.33 -31.43
N ILE A 28 18.42 -23.61 -30.54
CA ILE A 28 18.27 -22.15 -30.42
C ILE A 28 18.74 -21.43 -31.69
N ILE A 29 19.87 -21.85 -32.27
CA ILE A 29 20.38 -21.27 -33.53
C ILE A 29 19.40 -21.54 -34.68
N ALA A 30 18.86 -22.76 -34.80
CA ALA A 30 17.89 -23.11 -35.82
C ALA A 30 16.59 -22.30 -35.70
N VAL A 31 16.04 -22.16 -34.48
CA VAL A 31 14.84 -21.33 -34.23
C VAL A 31 15.12 -19.85 -34.53
N SER A 32 16.31 -19.35 -34.17
CA SER A 32 16.69 -17.96 -34.44
C SER A 32 16.82 -17.67 -35.94
N LEU A 33 17.33 -18.62 -36.72
CA LEU A 33 17.42 -18.50 -38.19
C LEU A 33 16.03 -18.50 -38.85
N VAL A 34 15.08 -19.32 -38.35
CA VAL A 34 13.69 -19.33 -38.84
C VAL A 34 12.99 -18.01 -38.53
N VAL A 35 13.18 -17.46 -37.33
CA VAL A 35 12.62 -16.15 -36.96
C VAL A 35 13.23 -15.03 -37.82
N LEU A 36 14.54 -15.06 -38.05
CA LEU A 36 15.22 -14.08 -38.91
C LEU A 36 14.70 -14.16 -40.35
N ALA A 37 14.52 -15.36 -40.90
CA ALA A 37 13.93 -15.56 -42.22
C ALA A 37 12.49 -15.02 -42.30
N GLY A 38 11.68 -15.25 -41.26
CA GLY A 38 10.32 -14.69 -41.17
C GLY A 38 10.29 -13.16 -41.15
N ILE A 39 11.24 -12.51 -40.46
CA ILE A 39 11.37 -11.04 -40.43
C ILE A 39 11.82 -10.49 -41.79
N VAL A 40 12.78 -11.14 -42.45
CA VAL A 40 13.24 -10.73 -43.79
C VAL A 40 12.13 -10.89 -44.83
N ILE A 41 11.38 -12.00 -44.80
CA ILE A 41 10.22 -12.20 -45.66
C ILE A 41 9.14 -11.14 -45.36
N GLY A 42 8.83 -10.87 -44.10
CA GLY A 42 7.88 -9.83 -43.70
C GLY A 42 8.29 -8.42 -44.16
N ALA A 43 9.57 -8.09 -44.12
CA ALA A 43 10.09 -6.79 -44.58
C ALA A 43 10.09 -6.65 -46.12
N VAL A 44 10.38 -7.73 -46.86
CA VAL A 44 10.36 -7.73 -48.33
C VAL A 44 8.92 -7.67 -48.85
N PHE A 45 7.98 -8.42 -48.28
CA PHE A 45 6.56 -8.33 -48.67
C PHE A 45 5.90 -7.02 -48.19
N GLY A 46 6.30 -6.50 -47.02
CA GLY A 46 5.83 -5.21 -46.51
C GLY A 46 6.26 -4.00 -47.36
N THR A 47 7.38 -4.11 -48.09
CA THR A 47 7.90 -3.03 -48.95
C THR A 47 7.41 -3.13 -50.40
N MET A 48 7.00 -4.32 -50.87
CA MET A 48 6.42 -4.52 -52.21
C MET A 48 4.92 -4.22 -52.31
N ALA A 49 4.19 -4.18 -51.19
CA ALA A 49 2.77 -3.82 -51.16
C ALA A 49 2.51 -2.30 -51.26
N HIS A 50 3.55 -1.46 -51.24
CA HIS A 50 3.43 0.00 -51.28
C HIS A 50 3.94 0.59 -52.60
N LYS A 51 3.40 0.12 -53.74
CA LYS A 51 3.60 0.83 -55.03
C LYS A 51 2.52 0.51 -56.07
N LYS A 52 1.33 1.11 -55.94
CA LYS A 52 0.54 1.57 -57.10
C LYS A 52 -0.58 2.53 -56.69
N SER A 53 -0.47 3.77 -57.16
CA SER A 53 -1.56 4.74 -57.26
C SER A 53 -2.59 4.27 -58.29
N THR A 54 -3.89 4.49 -58.06
CA THR A 54 -4.76 5.45 -58.80
C THR A 54 -6.25 5.22 -58.45
N THR A 55 -6.91 6.33 -58.09
CA THR A 55 -8.35 6.65 -57.87
C THR A 55 -9.46 5.71 -58.39
N VAL A 56 -10.51 5.47 -57.58
CA VAL A 56 -11.97 5.66 -57.85
C VAL A 56 -12.75 5.59 -56.52
N ASP A 57 -13.76 6.46 -56.36
CA ASP A 57 -14.71 6.60 -55.23
C ASP A 57 -15.47 5.34 -54.83
N THR A 58 -15.78 5.18 -53.53
CA THR A 58 -17.14 4.86 -53.00
C THR A 58 -17.14 4.76 -51.47
N ASN A 59 -18.14 5.41 -50.85
CA ASN A 59 -18.48 5.33 -49.43
C ASN A 59 -18.69 3.89 -48.94
N VAL A 60 -17.90 3.41 -47.97
CA VAL A 60 -18.29 2.34 -47.03
C VAL A 60 -17.55 2.52 -45.69
N ASN A 61 -18.34 2.71 -44.62
CA ASN A 61 -18.14 2.50 -43.19
C ASN A 61 -16.75 2.69 -42.56
N GLU A 62 -16.71 3.73 -41.73
CA GLU A 62 -15.68 4.11 -40.76
C GLU A 62 -15.56 3.05 -39.65
N ASP A 63 -14.87 1.93 -39.92
CA ASP A 63 -14.30 1.09 -38.86
C ASP A 63 -13.08 1.83 -38.30
N SER A 64 -13.28 2.57 -37.21
CA SER A 64 -12.24 3.37 -36.56
C SER A 64 -11.08 2.46 -36.11
N SER A 65 -9.96 2.46 -36.83
CA SER A 65 -8.76 1.74 -36.41
C SER A 65 -8.27 2.30 -35.07
N ILE A 66 -8.43 1.55 -33.98
CA ILE A 66 -7.92 1.93 -32.65
C ILE A 66 -6.41 2.12 -32.75
N SER A 67 -5.91 3.23 -32.20
CA SER A 67 -4.49 3.56 -32.29
C SER A 67 -3.59 2.62 -31.50
N VAL A 68 -2.34 2.48 -31.95
CA VAL A 68 -1.33 1.64 -31.28
C VAL A 68 -1.12 2.08 -29.84
N SER A 69 -1.17 3.39 -29.55
CA SER A 69 -1.05 3.94 -28.20
C SER A 69 -2.21 3.52 -27.29
N VAL A 70 -3.46 3.64 -27.77
CA VAL A 70 -4.65 3.25 -27.00
C VAL A 70 -4.61 1.75 -26.69
N LYS A 71 -4.31 0.93 -27.70
CA LYS A 71 -4.21 -0.52 -27.51
C LYS A 71 -3.14 -0.88 -26.46
N ALA A 72 -1.95 -0.28 -26.56
CA ALA A 72 -0.88 -0.53 -25.59
C ALA A 72 -1.25 -0.14 -24.16
N VAL A 73 -1.96 0.99 -23.99
CA VAL A 73 -2.42 1.51 -22.69
C VAL A 73 -3.56 0.66 -22.11
N CYS A 74 -4.53 0.23 -22.91
CA CYS A 74 -5.67 -0.54 -22.40
C CYS A 74 -5.34 -2.03 -22.20
N ASP A 75 -4.40 -2.61 -22.96
CA ASP A 75 -4.04 -4.03 -22.83
C ASP A 75 -3.40 -4.40 -21.48
N VAL A 76 -2.89 -3.42 -20.74
CA VAL A 76 -2.26 -3.61 -19.41
C VAL A 76 -3.23 -3.43 -18.25
N THR A 77 -4.45 -2.96 -18.52
CA THR A 77 -5.45 -2.67 -17.49
C THR A 77 -6.23 -3.91 -17.07
N LEU A 78 -6.79 -3.89 -15.85
CA LEU A 78 -7.71 -4.93 -15.39
C LEU A 78 -9.08 -4.84 -16.08
N HIS A 79 -9.58 -3.61 -16.30
CA HIS A 79 -10.88 -3.36 -16.91
C HIS A 79 -10.70 -2.89 -18.36
N LYS A 80 -10.23 -3.80 -19.22
CA LYS A 80 -9.87 -3.51 -20.62
C LYS A 80 -11.01 -2.89 -21.42
N ASP A 81 -12.18 -3.52 -21.37
CA ASP A 81 -13.36 -3.07 -22.13
C ASP A 81 -13.74 -1.66 -21.71
N LYS A 82 -13.74 -1.40 -20.39
CA LYS A 82 -14.00 -0.08 -19.83
C LYS A 82 -12.91 0.93 -20.21
N CYS A 83 -11.64 0.52 -20.31
CA CYS A 83 -10.56 1.38 -20.82
C CYS A 83 -10.78 1.77 -22.28
N PHE A 84 -11.14 0.81 -23.14
CA PHE A 84 -11.43 1.10 -24.55
C PHE A 84 -12.67 2.01 -24.71
N GLU A 85 -13.72 1.76 -23.93
CA GLU A 85 -14.95 2.60 -23.91
C GLU A 85 -14.66 4.05 -23.49
N THR A 86 -13.68 4.28 -22.61
CA THR A 86 -13.45 5.59 -22.00
C THR A 86 -12.21 6.28 -22.57
N VAL A 87 -11.03 5.72 -22.35
CA VAL A 87 -9.74 6.23 -22.83
C VAL A 87 -9.62 6.07 -24.35
N GLY A 88 -10.15 4.99 -24.92
CA GLY A 88 -10.14 4.78 -26.37
C GLY A 88 -11.02 5.77 -27.15
N SER A 89 -12.06 6.30 -26.50
CA SER A 89 -12.94 7.34 -27.04
C SER A 89 -12.45 8.77 -26.74
N ALA A 90 -11.18 8.95 -26.35
CA ALA A 90 -10.61 10.27 -26.15
C ALA A 90 -10.63 11.10 -27.45
N PRO A 91 -10.85 12.43 -27.37
CA PRO A 91 -10.69 13.30 -28.53
C PRO A 91 -9.27 13.18 -29.09
N ASN A 92 -9.15 12.86 -30.38
CA ASN A 92 -7.89 12.58 -31.04
C ASN A 92 -7.07 11.45 -30.38
N ALA A 93 -7.71 10.44 -29.78
CA ALA A 93 -7.03 9.30 -29.14
C ALA A 93 -5.95 8.66 -30.03
N SER A 94 -6.12 8.76 -31.35
CA SER A 94 -5.17 8.24 -32.33
C SER A 94 -3.85 8.99 -32.45
N SER A 95 -3.79 10.24 -32.03
CA SER A 95 -2.58 11.05 -32.01
C SER A 95 -2.01 11.30 -30.61
N LEU A 96 -2.73 10.89 -29.56
CA LEU A 96 -2.26 11.05 -28.18
C LEU A 96 -1.14 10.07 -27.84
N ASN A 97 -0.12 10.58 -27.15
CA ASN A 97 0.90 9.74 -26.56
C ASN A 97 0.40 9.09 -25.24
N PRO A 98 1.07 8.06 -24.72
CA PRO A 98 0.62 7.38 -23.51
C PRO A 98 0.50 8.24 -22.24
N GLU A 99 1.29 9.30 -22.11
CA GLU A 99 1.22 10.23 -20.98
C GLU A 99 -0.05 11.08 -21.03
N GLN A 100 -0.39 11.55 -22.23
CA GLN A 100 -1.64 12.29 -22.48
C GLN A 100 -2.86 11.39 -22.26
N LEU A 101 -2.78 10.11 -22.66
CA LEU A 101 -3.84 9.12 -22.38
C LEU A 101 -3.98 8.86 -20.88
N PHE A 102 -2.88 8.81 -20.13
CA PHE A 102 -2.92 8.72 -18.67
C PHE A 102 -3.60 9.95 -18.03
N ILE A 103 -3.21 11.16 -18.42
CA ILE A 103 -3.84 12.40 -17.95
C ILE A 103 -5.34 12.40 -18.26
N TYR A 104 -5.72 11.92 -19.45
CA TYR A 104 -7.12 11.79 -19.83
C TYR A 104 -7.87 10.77 -18.96
N ALA A 105 -7.26 9.60 -18.69
CA ALA A 105 -7.82 8.59 -17.77
C ALA A 105 -8.06 9.17 -16.36
N VAL A 106 -7.12 9.96 -15.83
CA VAL A 106 -7.29 10.64 -14.53
C VAL A 106 -8.46 11.62 -14.57
N LYS A 107 -8.65 12.39 -15.65
CA LYS A 107 -9.79 13.32 -15.80
C LYS A 107 -11.13 12.59 -15.80
N ILE A 108 -11.24 11.47 -16.52
CA ILE A 108 -12.46 10.63 -16.49
C ILE A 108 -12.71 10.11 -15.08
N THR A 109 -11.66 9.65 -14.41
CA THR A 109 -11.75 9.15 -13.04
C THR A 109 -12.29 10.22 -12.08
N ILE A 110 -11.81 11.47 -12.19
CA ILE A 110 -12.33 12.60 -11.41
C ILE A 110 -13.82 12.82 -11.68
N ALA A 111 -14.25 12.76 -12.94
CA ALA A 111 -15.65 12.95 -13.31
C ALA A 111 -16.56 11.87 -12.71
N GLU A 112 -16.19 10.59 -12.82
CA GLU A 112 -16.97 9.49 -12.24
C GLU A 112 -16.95 9.53 -10.70
N ALA A 113 -15.81 9.83 -10.07
CA ALA A 113 -15.74 10.00 -8.62
C ALA A 113 -16.59 11.18 -8.12
N SER A 114 -16.64 12.28 -8.86
CA SER A 114 -17.48 13.44 -8.55
C SER A 114 -18.97 13.12 -8.70
N LYS A 115 -19.34 12.33 -9.72
CA LYS A 115 -20.70 11.83 -9.88
C LYS A 115 -21.11 10.94 -8.71
N ALA A 116 -20.22 10.04 -8.27
CA ALA A 116 -20.45 9.24 -7.07
C ALA A 116 -20.62 10.14 -5.84
N LEU A 117 -19.70 11.09 -5.59
CA LEU A 117 -19.79 12.02 -4.47
C LEU A 117 -21.14 12.74 -4.42
N ASN A 118 -21.59 13.29 -5.55
CA ASN A 118 -22.88 13.98 -5.62
C ASN A 118 -24.07 13.07 -5.27
N ALA A 119 -24.04 11.81 -5.69
CA ALA A 119 -25.07 10.84 -5.35
C ALA A 119 -25.09 10.57 -3.83
N PHE A 120 -23.93 10.26 -3.23
CA PHE A 120 -23.82 10.01 -1.79
C PHE A 120 -24.14 11.23 -0.93
N SER A 121 -23.76 12.44 -1.36
CA SER A 121 -24.12 13.68 -0.66
C SER A 121 -25.62 13.96 -0.68
N SER A 122 -26.35 13.39 -1.64
CA SER A 122 -27.80 13.58 -1.80
C SER A 122 -28.65 12.48 -1.14
N SER A 123 -28.05 11.39 -0.64
CA SER A 123 -28.75 10.18 -0.18
C SER A 123 -29.18 10.19 1.30
N GLY A 124 -29.02 11.32 2.00
CA GLY A 124 -29.42 11.52 3.39
C GLY A 124 -28.28 11.39 4.40
N ASP A 125 -28.48 11.94 5.60
CA ASP A 125 -27.45 12.02 6.65
C ASP A 125 -27.51 10.79 7.57
N ASN A 126 -26.82 9.72 7.19
CA ASN A 126 -26.50 8.63 8.09
C ASN A 126 -24.97 8.43 8.17
N THR A 127 -24.49 7.85 9.28
CA THR A 127 -23.06 7.72 9.56
C THR A 127 -22.29 7.01 8.44
N THR A 128 -22.89 6.00 7.81
CA THR A 128 -22.28 5.25 6.70
C THR A 128 -22.16 6.10 5.43
N MET A 129 -23.20 6.82 5.03
CA MET A 129 -23.15 7.75 3.90
C MET A 129 -22.13 8.86 4.14
N SER A 130 -22.07 9.41 5.37
CA SER A 130 -21.07 10.42 5.74
C SER A 130 -19.63 9.89 5.67
N ALA A 131 -19.42 8.59 5.90
CA ALA A 131 -18.12 7.96 5.73
C ALA A 131 -17.74 7.87 4.25
N CYS A 132 -18.69 7.48 3.39
CA CYS A 132 -18.52 7.45 1.95
C CYS A 132 -18.25 8.84 1.35
N VAL A 133 -18.97 9.88 1.77
CA VAL A 133 -18.73 11.27 1.35
C VAL A 133 -17.29 11.67 1.69
N GLU A 134 -16.85 11.45 2.93
CA GLU A 134 -15.47 11.76 3.35
C GLU A 134 -14.42 11.01 2.51
N LEU A 135 -14.64 9.71 2.25
CA LEU A 135 -13.73 8.90 1.44
C LEU A 135 -13.67 9.37 -0.02
N LEU A 136 -14.79 9.79 -0.60
CA LEU A 136 -14.88 10.30 -1.97
C LEU A 136 -14.27 11.69 -2.12
N GLU A 137 -14.39 12.56 -1.11
CA GLU A 137 -13.66 13.83 -1.05
C GLU A 137 -12.14 13.59 -1.03
N LEU A 138 -11.67 12.64 -0.20
CA LEU A 138 -10.25 12.26 -0.16
C LEU A 138 -9.77 11.71 -1.51
N THR A 139 -10.62 10.93 -2.20
CA THR A 139 -10.38 10.39 -3.55
C THR A 139 -10.19 11.51 -4.55
N ILE A 140 -11.16 12.42 -4.66
CA ILE A 140 -11.14 13.52 -5.64
C ILE A 140 -9.92 14.41 -5.43
N ASP A 141 -9.59 14.73 -4.18
CA ASP A 141 -8.40 15.51 -3.88
C ASP A 141 -7.11 14.82 -4.34
N ASN A 142 -6.96 13.50 -4.10
CA ASN A 142 -5.78 12.76 -4.58
C ASN A 142 -5.70 12.72 -6.10
N LEU A 143 -6.84 12.58 -6.78
CA LEU A 143 -6.90 12.61 -8.23
C LEU A 143 -6.57 14.00 -8.80
N ASN A 144 -6.99 15.08 -8.13
CA ASN A 144 -6.61 16.45 -8.49
C ASN A 144 -5.11 16.71 -8.27
N ASP A 145 -4.53 16.20 -7.18
CA ASP A 145 -3.09 16.25 -6.93
C ASP A 145 -2.33 15.47 -8.02
N THR A 146 -2.82 14.28 -8.39
CA THR A 146 -2.30 13.46 -9.50
C THR A 146 -2.32 14.26 -10.81
N LEU A 147 -3.46 14.84 -11.18
CA LEU A 147 -3.60 15.63 -12.39
C LEU A 147 -2.67 16.86 -12.42
N THR A 148 -2.57 17.56 -11.29
CA THR A 148 -1.71 18.74 -11.15
C THR A 148 -0.24 18.38 -11.32
N LEU A 149 0.18 17.27 -10.71
CA LEU A 149 1.56 16.81 -10.75
C LEU A 149 1.93 16.28 -12.14
N SER A 150 1.04 15.51 -12.78
CA SER A 150 1.24 15.00 -14.14
C SER A 150 1.25 16.10 -15.21
N SER A 151 0.58 17.23 -14.97
CA SER A 151 0.58 18.36 -15.91
C SER A 151 1.82 19.25 -15.80
N LYS A 152 2.56 19.16 -14.70
CA LYS A 152 3.74 20.02 -14.40
C LYS A 152 5.07 19.27 -14.44
N GLY A 153 5.05 17.96 -14.22
CA GLY A 153 6.24 17.11 -14.16
C GLY A 153 6.33 16.16 -15.34
N ASP A 154 7.55 15.71 -15.63
CA ASP A 154 7.79 14.58 -16.54
C ASP A 154 7.33 13.28 -15.86
N VAL A 155 6.19 12.74 -16.29
CA VAL A 155 5.56 11.51 -15.76
C VAL A 155 6.38 10.24 -16.00
N THR A 156 7.54 10.34 -16.64
CA THR A 156 8.51 9.24 -16.75
C THR A 156 9.56 9.24 -15.64
N MET A 157 9.57 10.26 -14.77
CA MET A 157 10.48 10.30 -13.62
C MET A 157 10.06 9.27 -12.55
N PRO A 158 10.93 8.32 -12.15
CA PRO A 158 10.57 7.23 -11.23
C PRO A 158 9.97 7.72 -9.90
N GLU A 159 10.52 8.79 -9.34
CA GLU A 159 10.01 9.40 -8.12
C GLU A 159 8.58 9.95 -8.30
N LEU A 160 8.29 10.52 -9.47
CA LEU A 160 6.98 11.03 -9.82
C LEU A 160 5.98 9.89 -9.99
N VAL A 161 6.39 8.84 -10.71
CA VAL A 161 5.58 7.64 -10.91
C VAL A 161 5.19 7.01 -9.58
N GLU A 162 6.11 6.89 -8.62
CA GLU A 162 5.79 6.33 -7.30
C GLU A 162 4.83 7.20 -6.50
N ASP A 163 4.94 8.54 -6.58
CA ASP A 163 3.96 9.44 -5.97
C ASP A 163 2.57 9.29 -6.59
N LEU A 164 2.48 9.27 -7.92
CA LEU A 164 1.22 9.08 -8.66
C LEU A 164 0.60 7.70 -8.37
N ARG A 165 1.40 6.63 -8.34
CA ARG A 165 0.96 5.28 -7.97
C ARG A 165 0.44 5.23 -6.54
N THR A 166 1.12 5.91 -5.61
CA THR A 166 0.69 5.96 -4.20
C THR A 166 -0.67 6.64 -4.07
N TRP A 167 -0.88 7.78 -4.72
CA TRP A 167 -2.15 8.53 -4.66
C TRP A 167 -3.31 7.81 -5.36
N LEU A 168 -3.06 7.16 -6.49
CA LEU A 168 -4.06 6.32 -7.17
C LEU A 168 -4.40 5.06 -6.35
N SER A 169 -3.39 4.41 -5.74
CA SER A 169 -3.62 3.28 -4.83
C SER A 169 -4.47 3.70 -3.61
N ALA A 170 -4.21 4.88 -3.07
CA ALA A 170 -5.02 5.44 -1.98
C ALA A 170 -6.45 5.78 -2.43
N SER A 171 -6.62 6.32 -3.64
CA SER A 171 -7.94 6.65 -4.22
C SER A 171 -8.82 5.40 -4.37
N GLU A 172 -8.26 4.32 -4.90
CA GLU A 172 -8.96 3.03 -5.00
C GLU A 172 -9.26 2.45 -3.61
N THR A 173 -8.33 2.55 -2.67
CA THR A 173 -8.54 2.13 -1.27
C THR A 173 -9.73 2.85 -0.64
N TYR A 174 -9.89 4.16 -0.88
CA TYR A 174 -10.99 4.93 -0.32
C TYR A 174 -12.35 4.50 -0.89
N GLN A 175 -12.42 4.23 -2.19
CA GLN A 175 -13.63 3.71 -2.85
C GLN A 175 -14.00 2.33 -2.28
N GLU A 176 -13.01 1.45 -2.10
CA GLU A 176 -13.21 0.13 -1.48
C GLU A 176 -13.67 0.23 -0.02
N THR A 177 -13.09 1.13 0.79
CA THR A 177 -13.50 1.32 2.18
C THR A 177 -14.92 1.90 2.28
N CYS A 178 -15.36 2.70 1.30
CA CYS A 178 -16.76 3.13 1.23
C CYS A 178 -17.68 1.94 0.93
N MET A 179 -17.33 1.10 -0.05
CA MET A 179 -18.07 -0.14 -0.35
C MET A 179 -18.16 -1.07 0.88
N GLU A 180 -17.08 -1.20 1.64
CA GLU A 180 -17.05 -1.98 2.87
C GLU A 180 -17.95 -1.41 3.96
N SER A 181 -17.91 -0.09 4.15
CA SER A 181 -18.77 0.59 5.13
C SER A 181 -20.25 0.38 4.82
N LEU A 182 -20.62 0.37 3.53
CA LEU A 182 -22.00 0.07 3.08
C LEU A 182 -22.40 -1.39 3.31
N ALA A 183 -21.45 -2.31 3.21
CA ALA A 183 -21.70 -3.74 3.42
C ALA A 183 -21.62 -4.19 4.88
N GLU A 184 -21.03 -3.37 5.77
CA GLU A 184 -20.67 -3.75 7.15
C GLU A 184 -21.87 -4.15 8.01
N PHE A 185 -23.03 -3.50 7.79
CA PHE A 185 -24.27 -3.78 8.53
C PHE A 185 -25.23 -4.73 7.79
N ASN A 186 -24.78 -5.37 6.71
CA ASN A 186 -25.54 -6.34 5.91
C ASN A 186 -26.88 -5.81 5.35
N ASP A 187 -26.96 -4.52 5.02
CA ASP A 187 -28.10 -3.93 4.32
C ASP A 187 -27.96 -4.13 2.79
N PRO A 188 -28.82 -4.94 2.15
CA PRO A 188 -28.72 -5.19 0.71
C PRO A 188 -28.97 -3.94 -0.15
N GLN A 189 -29.76 -2.98 0.33
CA GLN A 189 -30.06 -1.75 -0.40
C GLN A 189 -28.83 -0.86 -0.44
N LEU A 190 -28.15 -0.66 0.70
CA LEU A 190 -26.91 0.10 0.77
C LEU A 190 -25.81 -0.51 -0.09
N LYS A 191 -25.70 -1.85 -0.08
CA LYS A 191 -24.75 -2.56 -0.91
C LYS A 191 -25.01 -2.33 -2.41
N THR A 192 -26.26 -2.51 -2.85
CA THR A 192 -26.66 -2.29 -4.25
C THR A 192 -26.45 -0.84 -4.68
N TYR A 193 -26.73 0.10 -3.79
CA TYR A 193 -26.49 1.53 -4.00
C TYR A 193 -25.00 1.84 -4.18
N GLY A 194 -24.13 1.24 -3.35
CA GLY A 194 -22.69 1.35 -3.51
C GLY A 194 -22.22 0.81 -4.86
N GLU A 195 -22.64 -0.41 -5.21
CA GLU A 195 -22.26 -1.06 -6.47
C GLU A 195 -22.67 -0.24 -7.70
N SER A 196 -23.86 0.38 -7.67
CA SER A 196 -24.34 1.18 -8.80
C SER A 196 -23.61 2.51 -8.96
N HIS A 197 -23.23 3.16 -7.85
CA HIS A 197 -22.64 4.51 -7.87
C HIS A 197 -21.11 4.53 -7.87
N LEU A 198 -20.43 3.49 -7.36
CA LEU A 198 -18.96 3.47 -7.24
C LEU A 198 -18.26 2.66 -8.32
N LYS A 199 -18.93 1.69 -8.94
CA LYS A 199 -18.30 0.76 -9.89
C LYS A 199 -17.47 1.48 -10.96
N ASN A 200 -18.05 2.46 -11.66
CA ASN A 200 -17.31 3.19 -12.69
C ASN A 200 -16.09 3.91 -12.13
N ALA A 201 -16.22 4.59 -10.98
CA ALA A 201 -15.11 5.31 -10.36
C ALA A 201 -13.97 4.35 -9.96
N THR A 202 -14.30 3.19 -9.40
CA THR A 202 -13.33 2.14 -9.03
C THR A 202 -12.64 1.55 -10.25
N GLU A 203 -13.40 1.16 -11.29
CA GLU A 203 -12.83 0.60 -12.52
C GLU A 203 -11.92 1.62 -13.24
N MET A 204 -12.30 2.90 -13.27
CA MET A 204 -11.49 3.99 -13.82
C MET A 204 -10.21 4.24 -13.02
N THR A 205 -10.30 4.19 -11.69
CA THR A 205 -9.13 4.35 -10.82
C THR A 205 -8.14 3.21 -11.02
N SER A 206 -8.61 1.96 -11.09
CA SER A 206 -7.80 0.78 -11.40
C SER A 206 -7.12 0.90 -12.77
N ASN A 207 -7.86 1.32 -13.80
CA ASN A 207 -7.29 1.55 -15.13
C ASN A 207 -6.19 2.62 -15.11
N ALA A 208 -6.45 3.78 -14.51
CA ALA A 208 -5.43 4.84 -14.38
C ALA A 208 -4.17 4.35 -13.64
N LEU A 209 -4.35 3.56 -12.57
CA LEU A 209 -3.27 2.97 -11.79
C LEU A 209 -2.43 1.97 -12.61
N ALA A 210 -3.07 1.13 -13.42
CA ALA A 210 -2.39 0.19 -14.31
C ALA A 210 -1.57 0.91 -15.37
N ILE A 211 -2.11 1.98 -15.96
CA ILE A 211 -1.44 2.79 -16.99
C ILE A 211 -0.17 3.43 -16.43
N ILE A 212 -0.24 4.12 -15.28
CA ILE A 212 0.96 4.75 -14.70
C ILE A 212 2.01 3.72 -14.26
N THR A 213 1.56 2.56 -13.78
CA THR A 213 2.46 1.46 -13.41
C THR A 213 3.21 0.91 -14.63
N TRP A 214 2.53 0.82 -15.77
CA TRP A 214 3.15 0.41 -17.03
C TRP A 214 4.13 1.47 -17.57
N LEU A 215 3.76 2.76 -17.53
CA LEU A 215 4.63 3.87 -17.90
C LEU A 215 5.95 3.87 -17.09
N GLY A 216 5.86 3.65 -15.78
CA GLY A 216 7.02 3.50 -14.90
C GLY A 216 7.96 2.37 -15.33
N LYS A 217 7.41 1.17 -15.60
CA LYS A 217 8.20 0.01 -16.04
C LYS A 217 8.92 0.27 -17.37
N ILE A 218 8.26 0.98 -18.29
CA ILE A 218 8.87 1.38 -19.56
C ILE A 218 10.03 2.34 -19.32
N ALA A 219 9.83 3.38 -18.52
CA ALA A 219 10.87 4.36 -18.20
C ALA A 219 12.11 3.69 -17.57
N ASP A 220 11.90 2.76 -16.65
CA ASP A 220 12.98 1.98 -16.02
C ASP A 220 13.76 1.14 -17.05
N SER A 221 13.07 0.51 -18.00
CA SER A 221 13.72 -0.29 -19.04
C SER A 221 14.63 0.53 -19.95
N PHE A 222 14.22 1.76 -20.29
CA PHE A 222 15.02 2.69 -21.09
C PHE A 222 16.22 3.24 -20.31
N LYS A 223 16.08 3.51 -19.01
CA LYS A 223 17.20 3.91 -18.13
C LYS A 223 18.22 2.80 -17.95
N LEU A 224 17.78 1.55 -17.81
CA LEU A 224 18.68 0.39 -17.73
C LEU A 224 19.49 0.23 -19.03
N ARG A 225 18.86 0.46 -20.19
CA ARG A 225 19.51 0.43 -21.51
C ARG A 225 20.52 1.57 -21.70
N ARG A 226 20.24 2.76 -21.16
CA ARG A 226 21.14 3.92 -21.21
C ARG A 226 22.33 3.81 -20.23
N ARG A 227 22.11 3.23 -19.04
CA ARG A 227 23.18 2.92 -18.07
C ARG A 227 24.13 1.82 -18.55
N LEU A 228 23.66 0.89 -19.38
CA LEU A 228 24.53 -0.09 -20.04
C LEU A 228 25.46 0.53 -21.11
N LEU A 229 25.24 1.81 -21.48
CA LEU A 229 26.02 2.55 -22.47
C LEU A 229 26.83 3.71 -21.88
N THR A 230 26.81 3.91 -20.55
CA THR A 230 27.52 5.01 -19.88
C THR A 230 28.05 4.58 -18.52
N THR A 231 29.38 4.66 -18.32
CA THR A 231 30.05 4.48 -17.02
C THR A 231 29.86 5.72 -16.14
N ASP A 232 29.27 5.51 -14.96
CA ASP A 232 29.14 6.30 -13.74
C ASP A 232 29.11 7.84 -13.77
N VAL A 233 28.06 8.40 -13.14
CA VAL A 233 28.19 9.58 -12.25
C VAL A 233 27.26 9.38 -11.04
N ALA A 234 27.86 9.26 -9.86
CA ALA A 234 27.14 9.33 -8.59
C ALA A 234 26.69 10.77 -8.36
N VAL A 235 25.38 10.98 -8.18
CA VAL A 235 24.83 12.27 -7.76
C VAL A 235 24.79 12.28 -6.24
N ASP A 236 25.70 13.05 -5.67
CA ASP A 236 25.87 13.21 -4.24
C ASP A 236 24.84 14.23 -3.71
N PHE A 237 23.75 13.75 -3.09
CA PHE A 237 22.78 14.61 -2.41
C PHE A 237 23.26 14.94 -1.00
N HIS A 238 24.15 15.93 -0.91
CA HIS A 238 24.50 16.58 0.35
C HIS A 238 23.38 17.55 0.77
N VAL A 239 22.34 17.02 1.43
CA VAL A 239 21.45 17.85 2.25
C VAL A 239 21.94 17.82 3.69
N GLY A 240 22.73 18.85 4.04
CA GLY A 240 22.85 19.39 5.40
C GLY A 240 23.19 18.39 6.50
N ARG A 241 24.40 17.82 6.47
CA ARG A 241 25.00 17.13 7.63
C ARG A 241 25.44 18.17 8.68
N ARG A 242 24.47 18.86 9.30
CA ARG A 242 24.73 19.72 10.45
C ARG A 242 24.40 18.93 11.72
N LEU A 243 25.45 18.42 12.36
CA LEU A 243 25.47 17.97 13.75
C LEU A 243 24.69 18.95 14.63
N LEU A 244 23.46 18.59 15.02
CA LEU A 244 22.65 19.37 15.95
C LEU A 244 21.82 18.41 16.79
N HIS A 245 22.21 18.35 18.07
CA HIS A 245 21.46 17.92 19.25
C HIS A 245 20.00 17.51 18.99
N SER A 246 19.61 16.38 19.58
CA SER A 246 18.21 15.99 19.78
C SER A 246 17.43 17.16 20.40
N THR A 247 16.81 17.97 19.55
CA THR A 247 15.97 19.06 20.02
C THR A 247 14.78 18.38 20.67
N ASP A 248 14.67 18.54 21.98
CA ASP A 248 13.49 18.08 22.70
C ASP A 248 12.28 18.82 22.13
N LEU A 249 11.45 18.11 21.35
CA LEU A 249 10.29 18.68 20.65
C LEU A 249 9.33 19.38 21.63
N ARG A 250 9.31 18.95 22.90
CA ARG A 250 8.49 19.55 23.95
C ARG A 250 8.94 20.98 24.29
N LYS A 251 10.23 21.30 24.14
CA LYS A 251 10.80 22.64 24.41
C LYS A 251 10.58 23.64 23.27
N VAL A 252 10.28 23.15 22.07
CA VAL A 252 10.04 23.97 20.87
C VAL A 252 8.59 23.88 20.40
N ALA A 253 7.68 23.47 21.30
CA ALA A 253 6.27 23.32 21.00
C ALA A 253 5.62 24.66 20.64
N ASN A 254 4.82 24.67 19.56
CA ASN A 254 4.00 25.81 19.19
C ASN A 254 2.74 25.91 20.07
N ILE A 255 2.21 24.75 20.46
CA ILE A 255 0.96 24.64 21.23
C ILE A 255 1.18 23.64 22.37
N VAL A 256 0.72 23.97 23.57
CA VAL A 256 0.76 23.06 24.74
C VAL A 256 -0.67 22.69 25.14
N VAL A 257 -0.93 21.39 25.20
CA VAL A 257 -2.16 20.78 25.69
C VAL A 257 -1.89 20.20 27.08
N ALA A 258 -2.66 20.61 28.08
CA ALA A 258 -2.51 20.13 29.43
C ALA A 258 -3.87 20.02 30.13
N LYS A 259 -4.23 18.80 30.54
CA LYS A 259 -5.49 18.52 31.24
C LYS A 259 -5.61 19.27 32.59
N ASP A 260 -4.47 19.55 33.23
CA ASP A 260 -4.38 20.30 34.49
C ASP A 260 -4.57 21.82 34.32
N GLY A 261 -4.71 22.31 33.08
CA GLY A 261 -4.86 23.75 32.79
C GLY A 261 -3.55 24.52 32.68
N SER A 262 -2.39 23.87 32.80
CA SER A 262 -1.07 24.53 32.65
C SER A 262 -0.63 24.77 31.20
N GLY A 263 -1.49 24.49 30.22
CA GLY A 263 -1.28 24.70 28.78
C GLY A 263 -2.38 25.58 28.19
N LYS A 264 -2.21 25.98 26.93
CA LYS A 264 -3.20 26.82 26.21
C LYS A 264 -4.55 26.10 26.06
N TYR A 265 -4.52 24.78 25.88
CA TYR A 265 -5.71 23.96 25.67
C TYR A 265 -5.78 22.78 26.64
N ARG A 266 -7.01 22.33 26.94
CA ARG A 266 -7.26 21.13 27.75
C ARG A 266 -7.49 19.87 26.93
N THR A 267 -7.79 20.02 25.63
CA THR A 267 -8.05 18.92 24.69
C THR A 267 -7.19 19.07 23.45
N ILE A 268 -6.89 17.93 22.80
CA ILE A 268 -6.10 17.88 21.57
C ILE A 268 -6.91 18.41 20.40
N SER A 269 -8.20 18.07 20.32
CA SER A 269 -9.10 18.54 19.25
C SER A 269 -9.19 20.06 19.19
N ARG A 270 -9.20 20.76 20.35
CA ARG A 270 -9.20 22.22 20.35
C ARG A 270 -7.85 22.80 19.91
N ALA A 271 -6.74 22.16 20.29
CA ALA A 271 -5.41 22.57 19.82
C ALA A 271 -5.24 22.45 18.30
N LEU A 272 -5.85 21.45 17.68
CA LEU A 272 -5.80 21.27 16.23
C LEU A 272 -6.49 22.40 15.45
N GLN A 273 -7.45 23.11 16.06
CA GLN A 273 -8.13 24.24 15.40
C GLN A 273 -7.20 25.45 15.19
N ASP A 274 -6.07 25.50 15.89
CA ASP A 274 -5.03 26.54 15.71
C ASP A 274 -3.94 26.14 14.71
N VAL A 275 -4.00 24.93 14.13
CA VAL A 275 -3.03 24.49 13.13
C VAL A 275 -3.27 25.25 11.83
N PRO A 276 -2.27 25.97 11.30
CA PRO A 276 -2.40 26.63 10.00
C PRO A 276 -2.60 25.59 8.88
N GLU A 277 -3.59 25.85 8.03
CA GLU A 277 -3.90 24.97 6.90
C GLU A 277 -2.77 24.96 5.87
N LYS A 278 -2.50 23.78 5.32
CA LYS A 278 -1.55 23.50 4.23
C LYS A 278 -0.16 24.12 4.44
N SER A 279 0.26 24.27 5.70
CA SER A 279 1.56 24.84 6.06
C SER A 279 2.73 23.90 5.72
N ASN A 280 3.76 24.45 5.08
CA ASN A 280 5.05 23.76 4.88
C ASN A 280 5.94 23.76 6.14
N LYS A 281 5.58 24.54 7.16
CA LYS A 281 6.26 24.54 8.47
C LYS A 281 5.57 23.57 9.41
N ARG A 282 6.37 22.91 10.25
CA ARG A 282 5.84 22.03 11.31
C ARG A 282 5.12 22.81 12.38
N THR A 283 3.96 22.30 12.78
CA THR A 283 3.25 22.74 13.98
C THR A 283 3.39 21.67 15.05
N VAL A 284 4.18 21.95 16.09
CA VAL A 284 4.45 21.03 17.19
C VAL A 284 3.44 21.26 18.32
N ILE A 285 2.64 20.24 18.60
CA ILE A 285 1.68 20.18 19.69
C ILE A 285 2.26 19.28 20.79
N TYR A 286 2.58 19.86 21.93
CA TYR A 286 3.02 19.13 23.12
C TYR A 286 1.82 18.78 23.99
N VAL A 287 1.55 17.49 24.12
CA VAL A 287 0.50 16.92 24.97
C VAL A 287 1.14 16.47 26.28
N LYS A 288 0.86 17.17 27.37
CA LYS A 288 1.34 16.79 28.71
C LYS A 288 0.67 15.51 29.19
N LYS A 289 1.31 14.85 30.16
CA LYS A 289 0.79 13.64 30.83
C LYS A 289 -0.69 13.78 31.21
N GLY A 290 -1.44 12.72 30.95
CA GLY A 290 -2.88 12.65 31.18
C GLY A 290 -3.55 11.66 30.24
N VAL A 291 -4.77 11.28 30.60
CA VAL A 291 -5.69 10.55 29.72
C VAL A 291 -6.71 11.53 29.16
N TYR A 292 -6.66 11.74 27.85
CA TYR A 292 -7.52 12.62 27.07
C TYR A 292 -8.60 11.75 26.42
N PHE A 293 -9.81 11.77 26.99
CA PHE A 293 -10.93 10.98 26.47
C PHE A 293 -11.66 11.78 25.39
N GLU A 294 -11.26 11.60 24.14
CA GLU A 294 -11.77 12.31 22.97
C GLU A 294 -11.45 11.51 21.69
N ASN A 295 -12.32 11.63 20.68
CA ASN A 295 -12.03 11.18 19.33
C ASN A 295 -11.41 12.35 18.55
N VAL A 296 -10.15 12.22 18.16
CA VAL A 296 -9.36 13.30 17.54
C VAL A 296 -9.20 13.05 16.06
N LYS A 297 -9.38 14.10 15.25
CA LYS A 297 -9.17 14.04 13.80
C LYS A 297 -8.23 15.13 13.32
N VAL A 298 -7.11 14.71 12.72
CA VAL A 298 -6.17 15.59 12.01
C VAL A 298 -6.59 15.63 10.55
N GLU A 299 -7.35 16.66 10.20
CA GLU A 299 -7.97 16.81 8.88
C GLU A 299 -6.94 16.90 7.75
N LYS A 300 -7.33 16.58 6.51
CA LYS A 300 -6.44 16.56 5.33
C LYS A 300 -5.70 17.88 5.10
N LYS A 301 -6.33 19.01 5.43
CA LYS A 301 -5.75 20.36 5.33
C LYS A 301 -4.68 20.67 6.39
N MET A 302 -4.55 19.86 7.45
CA MET A 302 -3.60 20.07 8.54
C MET A 302 -2.25 19.41 8.25
N TRP A 303 -1.41 20.07 7.46
CA TRP A 303 -0.11 19.51 7.04
C TRP A 303 0.96 19.65 8.11
N ASN A 304 1.90 18.70 8.15
CA ASN A 304 3.13 18.76 8.96
C ASN A 304 2.88 18.94 10.47
N VAL A 305 1.77 18.41 10.99
CA VAL A 305 1.48 18.41 12.44
C VAL A 305 2.36 17.39 13.15
N VAL A 306 2.98 17.81 14.25
CA VAL A 306 3.77 16.94 15.12
C VAL A 306 3.11 16.90 16.50
N VAL A 307 2.66 15.73 16.94
CA VAL A 307 2.13 15.52 18.30
C VAL A 307 3.20 14.83 19.13
N VAL A 308 3.63 15.45 20.22
CA VAL A 308 4.63 14.89 21.14
C VAL A 308 4.09 14.80 22.56
N GLY A 309 4.28 13.66 23.20
CA GLY A 309 3.84 13.42 24.58
C GLY A 309 4.97 13.39 25.61
N ASP A 310 4.60 13.25 26.88
CA ASP A 310 5.52 12.97 28.00
C ASP A 310 6.03 11.52 28.06
N GLY A 311 5.55 10.65 27.16
CA GLY A 311 5.81 9.22 27.12
C GLY A 311 4.56 8.44 26.72
N GLU A 312 4.74 7.34 25.99
CA GLU A 312 3.64 6.55 25.42
C GLU A 312 2.64 6.00 26.46
N SER A 313 3.08 5.78 27.69
CA SER A 313 2.24 5.35 28.82
C SER A 313 1.76 6.51 29.71
N LYS A 314 2.14 7.75 29.39
CA LYS A 314 1.84 8.95 30.19
C LYS A 314 0.87 9.89 29.50
N SER A 315 1.02 10.09 28.18
CA SER A 315 0.17 10.98 27.39
C SER A 315 -0.68 10.14 26.46
N ILE A 316 -1.92 9.88 26.88
CA ILE A 316 -2.79 8.88 26.27
C ILE A 316 -4.04 9.58 25.74
N VAL A 317 -4.34 9.37 24.47
CA VAL A 317 -5.66 9.69 23.92
C VAL A 317 -6.49 8.41 23.88
N SER A 318 -7.75 8.50 24.32
CA SER A 318 -8.60 7.34 24.54
C SER A 318 -10.03 7.56 24.04
N GLY A 319 -10.60 6.52 23.43
CA GLY A 319 -11.98 6.50 22.91
C GLY A 319 -12.59 5.10 23.02
N ARG A 320 -13.84 4.94 22.58
CA ARG A 320 -14.58 3.67 22.69
C ARG A 320 -15.59 3.39 21.58
N LEU A 321 -15.52 4.12 20.47
CA LEU A 321 -16.40 3.87 19.32
C LEU A 321 -16.11 2.49 18.73
N ASN A 322 -17.14 1.82 18.23
CA ASN A 322 -17.07 0.45 17.74
C ASN A 322 -18.27 0.12 16.82
N VAL A 323 -18.14 -0.98 16.07
CA VAL A 323 -19.15 -1.42 15.09
C VAL A 323 -20.42 -1.96 15.74
N ILE A 324 -20.32 -2.68 16.85
CA ILE A 324 -21.50 -3.23 17.54
C ILE A 324 -22.48 -2.13 17.97
N ASP A 325 -21.97 -0.97 18.36
CA ASP A 325 -22.78 0.19 18.75
C ASP A 325 -23.19 1.08 17.56
N GLY A 326 -23.02 0.60 16.32
CA GLY A 326 -23.52 1.24 15.10
C GLY A 326 -22.58 2.23 14.43
N THR A 327 -21.29 2.29 14.81
CA THR A 327 -20.30 3.14 14.14
C THR A 327 -19.49 2.32 13.14
N PRO A 328 -19.49 2.64 11.83
CA PRO A 328 -18.74 1.86 10.85
C PRO A 328 -17.22 1.90 11.15
N THR A 329 -16.48 0.82 10.85
CA THR A 329 -15.09 0.63 11.26
C THR A 329 -14.22 1.85 10.97
N PHE A 330 -14.36 2.45 9.79
CA PHE A 330 -13.64 3.66 9.37
C PHE A 330 -13.80 4.85 10.34
N LYS A 331 -14.97 4.98 10.98
CA LYS A 331 -15.30 6.07 11.92
C LYS A 331 -15.05 5.69 13.39
N THR A 332 -14.66 4.45 13.71
CA THR A 332 -14.45 4.01 15.10
C THR A 332 -13.15 4.52 15.74
N ALA A 333 -12.27 5.12 14.94
CA ALA A 333 -10.93 5.50 15.38
C ALA A 333 -10.95 6.51 16.53
N THR A 334 -10.15 6.20 17.56
CA THR A 334 -9.88 7.16 18.65
C THR A 334 -9.04 8.33 18.15
N PHE A 335 -8.06 8.07 17.29
CA PHE A 335 -7.26 9.11 16.65
C PHE A 335 -7.18 8.84 15.15
N ALA A 336 -7.54 9.83 14.33
CA ALA A 336 -7.59 9.72 12.88
C ALA A 336 -6.68 10.74 12.22
N VAL A 337 -5.85 10.29 11.28
CA VAL A 337 -4.84 11.13 10.62
C VAL A 337 -5.04 11.13 9.12
N PHE A 338 -5.37 12.30 8.57
CA PHE A 338 -5.53 12.53 7.12
C PHE A 338 -4.53 13.57 6.58
N GLY A 339 -4.02 14.45 7.44
CA GLY A 339 -3.04 15.47 7.08
C GLY A 339 -1.65 14.90 6.76
N LYS A 340 -1.11 15.21 5.58
CA LYS A 340 0.21 14.72 5.13
C LYS A 340 1.36 15.21 6.01
N GLY A 341 2.43 14.41 6.11
CA GLY A 341 3.62 14.75 6.89
C GLY A 341 3.40 14.72 8.40
N PHE A 342 2.32 14.07 8.86
CA PHE A 342 2.02 13.96 10.28
C PHE A 342 3.10 13.16 11.01
N MET A 343 3.41 13.59 12.23
CA MET A 343 4.28 12.84 13.13
C MET A 343 3.66 12.71 14.51
N ALA A 344 3.80 11.53 15.12
CA ALA A 344 3.55 11.35 16.54
C ALA A 344 4.78 10.77 17.24
N ARG A 345 5.03 11.23 18.47
CA ARG A 345 6.13 10.75 19.28
C ARG A 345 5.76 10.67 20.76
N ASP A 346 6.15 9.60 21.43
CA ASP A 346 6.00 9.46 22.88
C ASP A 346 4.51 9.58 23.31
N MET A 347 3.58 8.99 22.53
CA MET A 347 2.12 9.07 22.70
C MET A 347 1.45 7.68 22.75
N GLY A 348 0.37 7.56 23.52
CA GLY A 348 -0.50 6.38 23.55
C GLY A 348 -1.85 6.64 22.85
N PHE A 349 -2.27 5.71 22.00
CA PHE A 349 -3.56 5.71 21.29
C PHE A 349 -4.35 4.47 21.72
N VAL A 350 -5.50 4.66 22.36
CA VAL A 350 -6.22 3.56 23.02
C VAL A 350 -7.71 3.55 22.66
N ASN A 351 -8.22 2.42 22.16
CA ASN A 351 -9.65 2.19 22.09
C ASN A 351 -10.07 1.17 23.17
N THR A 352 -10.96 1.57 24.08
CA THR A 352 -11.37 0.80 25.25
C THR A 352 -12.69 0.05 25.07
N ALA A 353 -13.22 -0.08 23.84
CA ALA A 353 -14.50 -0.76 23.59
C ALA A 353 -14.51 -2.22 24.07
N GLY A 354 -13.37 -2.92 23.95
CA GLY A 354 -13.22 -4.31 24.36
C GLY A 354 -13.54 -5.31 23.24
N PRO A 355 -13.23 -6.60 23.45
CA PRO A 355 -13.27 -7.59 22.38
C PRO A 355 -14.70 -7.98 21.98
N SER A 356 -15.68 -7.84 22.88
CA SER A 356 -17.10 -8.09 22.63
C SER A 356 -17.77 -7.04 21.75
N LYS A 357 -17.06 -5.94 21.45
CA LYS A 357 -17.54 -4.84 20.60
C LYS A 357 -17.03 -4.95 19.16
N HIS A 358 -16.33 -6.03 18.83
CA HIS A 358 -15.71 -6.28 17.53
C HIS A 358 -14.78 -5.12 17.11
N GLN A 359 -14.85 -4.67 15.85
CA GLN A 359 -13.94 -3.67 15.29
C GLN A 359 -14.03 -2.36 16.08
N ALA A 360 -12.89 -1.91 16.59
CA ALA A 360 -12.77 -0.71 17.41
C ALA A 360 -11.36 -0.12 17.30
N VAL A 361 -11.19 0.82 16.38
CA VAL A 361 -9.88 1.32 15.97
C VAL A 361 -9.28 2.26 17.02
N ALA A 362 -8.02 2.05 17.40
CA ALA A 362 -7.27 2.97 18.24
C ALA A 362 -6.65 4.11 17.41
N LEU A 363 -6.05 3.76 16.27
CA LEU A 363 -5.42 4.71 15.36
C LEU A 363 -5.73 4.32 13.90
N ILE A 364 -6.29 5.26 13.14
CA ILE A 364 -6.33 5.19 11.68
C ILE A 364 -5.37 6.21 11.07
N VAL A 365 -4.56 5.75 10.12
CA VAL A 365 -3.64 6.59 9.38
C VAL A 365 -3.95 6.49 7.89
N SER A 366 -4.36 7.62 7.34
CA SER A 366 -4.72 7.82 5.93
C SER A 366 -4.01 9.05 5.39
N ALA A 367 -2.73 9.19 5.73
CA ALA A 367 -1.91 10.35 5.45
C ALA A 367 -0.57 9.91 4.85
N ASP A 368 -0.14 10.63 3.83
CA ASP A 368 1.15 10.36 3.19
C ASP A 368 2.31 10.92 4.02
N LEU A 369 3.43 10.20 4.01
CA LEU A 369 4.65 10.53 4.74
C LEU A 369 4.42 10.66 6.25
N ALA A 370 3.59 9.78 6.82
CA ALA A 370 3.27 9.77 8.25
C ALA A 370 4.29 8.94 9.05
N ALA A 371 4.81 9.47 10.15
CA ALA A 371 5.80 8.79 10.99
C ALA A 371 5.39 8.72 12.48
N PHE A 372 5.56 7.56 13.08
CA PHE A 372 5.28 7.31 14.50
C PHE A 372 6.53 6.80 15.19
N TYR A 373 6.91 7.42 16.31
CA TYR A 373 8.14 7.07 17.04
C TYR A 373 7.89 6.91 18.54
N ARG A 374 8.10 5.70 19.08
CA ARG A 374 7.82 5.39 20.50
C ARG A 374 6.38 5.71 20.87
N CYS A 375 5.46 5.15 20.09
CA CYS A 375 4.04 5.26 20.33
C CYS A 375 3.46 3.89 20.67
N THR A 376 2.40 3.89 21.48
CA THR A 376 1.63 2.68 21.76
C THR A 376 0.26 2.77 21.09
N MET A 377 -0.12 1.73 20.37
CA MET A 377 -1.48 1.53 19.83
C MET A 377 -2.08 0.32 20.54
N ASN A 378 -3.20 0.51 21.25
CA ASN A 378 -3.77 -0.51 22.12
C ASN A 378 -5.29 -0.60 21.99
N ALA A 379 -5.77 -1.73 21.46
CA ALA A 379 -7.17 -2.09 21.48
C ALA A 379 -7.30 -3.63 21.50
N TYR A 380 -8.34 -4.15 20.85
CA TYR A 380 -8.55 -5.58 20.64
C TYR A 380 -8.57 -5.85 19.14
N GLN A 381 -9.76 -6.02 18.55
CA GLN A 381 -9.92 -6.20 17.12
C GLN A 381 -9.68 -4.86 16.39
N ASP A 382 -8.97 -4.91 15.28
CA ASP A 382 -8.75 -3.77 14.37
C ASP A 382 -8.02 -2.58 15.04
N THR A 383 -6.97 -2.85 15.83
CA THR A 383 -6.28 -1.82 16.63
C THR A 383 -5.64 -0.70 15.80
N LEU A 384 -4.78 -1.05 14.84
CA LEU A 384 -4.05 -0.13 13.99
C LEU A 384 -4.51 -0.28 12.55
N TYR A 385 -5.24 0.72 12.07
CA TYR A 385 -5.70 0.79 10.70
C TYR A 385 -4.70 1.60 9.87
N VAL A 386 -3.74 0.89 9.26
CA VAL A 386 -2.80 1.43 8.28
C VAL A 386 -3.49 1.62 6.92
N HIS A 387 -4.50 2.50 6.91
CA HIS A 387 -5.53 2.63 5.87
C HIS A 387 -4.96 2.83 4.46
N ALA A 388 -4.24 3.93 4.21
CA ALA A 388 -3.73 4.29 2.88
C ALA A 388 -2.43 5.11 2.94
N GLN A 389 -1.79 5.34 1.78
CA GLN A 389 -0.57 6.15 1.60
C GLN A 389 0.70 5.53 2.22
N ARG A 390 1.82 6.28 2.30
CA ARG A 390 3.10 5.80 2.88
C ARG A 390 3.22 6.12 4.36
N GLN A 391 3.62 5.12 5.15
CA GLN A 391 3.65 5.19 6.61
C GLN A 391 4.88 4.50 7.21
N PHE A 392 5.43 5.07 8.28
CA PHE A 392 6.56 4.51 9.01
C PHE A 392 6.32 4.47 10.53
N TYR A 393 6.53 3.30 11.14
CA TYR A 393 6.40 3.10 12.57
C TYR A 393 7.72 2.60 13.13
N ARG A 394 8.27 3.30 14.13
CA ARG A 394 9.58 3.01 14.71
C ARG A 394 9.50 2.92 16.22
N ASP A 395 10.04 1.85 16.78
CA ASP A 395 10.08 1.63 18.24
C ASP A 395 8.69 1.74 18.89
N CYS A 396 7.63 1.39 18.16
CA CYS A 396 6.26 1.43 18.62
C CYS A 396 5.84 0.09 19.26
N THR A 397 4.82 0.15 20.11
CA THR A 397 4.16 -1.04 20.67
C THR A 397 2.75 -1.15 20.11
N ILE A 398 2.40 -2.29 19.51
CA ILE A 398 1.07 -2.53 18.94
C ILE A 398 0.45 -3.73 19.64
N ILE A 399 -0.73 -3.54 20.25
CA ILE A 399 -1.40 -4.54 21.10
C ILE A 399 -2.82 -4.78 20.57
N GLY A 400 -3.16 -6.03 20.28
CA GLY A 400 -4.51 -6.37 19.80
C GLY A 400 -4.75 -7.87 19.65
N THR A 401 -5.87 -8.23 18.99
CA THR A 401 -6.34 -9.62 18.87
C THR A 401 -6.52 -10.08 17.42
N VAL A 402 -7.67 -9.74 16.84
CA VAL A 402 -8.07 -10.10 15.48
C VAL A 402 -7.70 -8.93 14.58
N ASP A 403 -6.97 -9.21 13.50
CA ASP A 403 -6.64 -8.28 12.42
C ASP A 403 -6.06 -6.95 12.91
N PHE A 404 -5.28 -6.98 13.98
CA PHE A 404 -5.01 -5.76 14.74
C PHE A 404 -3.98 -4.82 14.08
N ILE A 405 -3.38 -5.23 12.96
CA ILE A 405 -2.66 -4.38 12.01
C ILE A 405 -3.26 -4.64 10.61
N PHE A 406 -4.09 -3.73 10.11
CA PHE A 406 -4.85 -3.97 8.88
C PHE A 406 -4.94 -2.72 8.00
N GLY A 407 -5.31 -2.92 6.73
CA GLY A 407 -5.48 -1.85 5.75
C GLY A 407 -4.68 -2.04 4.47
N ASN A 408 -4.55 -0.98 3.68
CA ASN A 408 -3.96 -1.01 2.34
C ASN A 408 -2.94 0.12 2.10
N SER A 409 -2.28 0.62 3.15
CA SER A 409 -1.12 1.50 2.99
C SER A 409 0.13 0.78 2.47
N ALA A 410 1.14 1.55 2.08
CA ALA A 410 2.53 1.12 2.05
C ALA A 410 3.16 1.43 3.42
N SER A 411 3.20 0.43 4.31
CA SER A 411 3.61 0.63 5.71
C SER A 411 4.82 -0.22 6.09
N VAL A 412 5.79 0.42 6.75
CA VAL A 412 6.93 -0.27 7.37
C VAL A 412 6.88 -0.08 8.88
N LEU A 413 6.76 -1.19 9.61
CA LEU A 413 6.94 -1.26 11.04
C LEU A 413 8.35 -1.76 11.32
N GLN A 414 9.19 -0.92 11.90
CA GLN A 414 10.59 -1.22 12.15
C GLN A 414 10.93 -1.19 13.65
N ASN A 415 11.53 -2.27 14.14
CA ASN A 415 11.91 -2.41 15.57
C ASN A 415 10.74 -2.17 16.53
N CYS A 416 9.54 -2.58 16.13
CA CYS A 416 8.34 -2.48 16.94
C CYS A 416 8.17 -3.73 17.81
N ARG A 417 7.42 -3.59 18.89
CA ARG A 417 6.89 -4.71 19.69
C ARG A 417 5.46 -4.99 19.24
N ILE A 418 5.22 -6.18 18.72
CA ILE A 418 3.92 -6.61 18.23
C ILE A 418 3.39 -7.64 19.22
N LEU A 419 2.34 -7.27 19.96
CA LEU A 419 1.93 -7.97 21.17
C LEU A 419 0.48 -8.47 21.07
N PRO A 420 0.24 -9.66 20.49
CA PRO A 420 -1.07 -10.28 20.52
C PRO A 420 -1.53 -10.53 21.96
N ARG A 421 -2.79 -10.21 22.27
CA ARG A 421 -3.41 -10.46 23.58
C ARG A 421 -4.50 -11.52 23.50
N ARG A 422 -5.03 -11.97 24.64
CA ARG A 422 -6.10 -12.97 24.66
C ARG A 422 -7.39 -12.41 24.01
N PRO A 423 -7.96 -13.08 22.99
CA PRO A 423 -9.21 -12.68 22.35
C PRO A 423 -10.44 -13.22 23.11
N MET A 424 -11.64 -13.07 22.55
CA MET A 424 -12.81 -13.77 23.08
C MET A 424 -12.64 -15.29 22.97
N LYS A 425 -13.34 -16.04 23.83
CA LYS A 425 -13.37 -17.50 23.75
C LYS A 425 -13.81 -17.95 22.35
N GLY A 426 -13.03 -18.84 21.73
CA GLY A 426 -13.30 -19.38 20.39
C GLY A 426 -12.73 -18.55 19.23
N GLN A 427 -12.27 -17.32 19.47
CA GLN A 427 -11.58 -16.53 18.46
C GLN A 427 -10.10 -16.94 18.34
N LYS A 428 -9.52 -16.59 17.19
CA LYS A 428 -8.10 -16.75 16.87
C LYS A 428 -7.49 -15.38 16.73
N ASN A 429 -6.22 -15.22 17.10
CA ASN A 429 -5.49 -13.99 16.84
C ASN A 429 -4.92 -14.00 15.41
N THR A 430 -4.98 -12.85 14.75
CA THR A 430 -4.35 -12.60 13.44
C THR A 430 -3.62 -11.27 13.54
N ILE A 431 -2.30 -11.30 13.34
CA ILE A 431 -1.48 -10.09 13.47
C ILE A 431 -1.79 -9.11 12.34
N THR A 432 -1.81 -9.59 11.09
CA THR A 432 -2.12 -8.75 9.94
C THR A 432 -3.39 -9.16 9.17
N ALA A 433 -4.06 -8.17 8.60
CA ALA A 433 -5.07 -8.34 7.56
C ALA A 433 -4.88 -7.29 6.46
N GLN A 434 -4.03 -7.60 5.48
CA GLN A 434 -3.71 -6.65 4.42
C GLN A 434 -4.75 -6.70 3.29
N GLY A 435 -5.17 -5.50 2.86
CA GLY A 435 -6.35 -5.29 2.02
C GLY A 435 -6.07 -4.88 0.58
N ARG A 436 -4.98 -5.34 -0.05
CA ARG A 436 -4.69 -4.98 -1.45
C ARG A 436 -5.66 -5.64 -2.43
N THR A 437 -6.29 -4.83 -3.28
CA THR A 437 -7.34 -5.23 -4.24
C THR A 437 -6.85 -5.30 -5.68
N ASP A 438 -5.83 -4.53 -6.04
CA ASP A 438 -5.28 -4.46 -7.40
C ASP A 438 -3.76 -4.73 -7.38
N PRO A 439 -3.23 -5.56 -8.31
CA PRO A 439 -1.80 -5.90 -8.37
C PRO A 439 -0.89 -4.71 -8.71
N ASN A 440 -1.42 -3.62 -9.25
CA ASN A 440 -0.69 -2.41 -9.60
C ASN A 440 -0.52 -1.47 -8.40
N GLN A 441 -1.30 -1.67 -7.32
CA GLN A 441 -1.12 -0.95 -6.07
C GLN A 441 0.28 -1.20 -5.49
N ASN A 442 0.98 -0.13 -5.12
CA ASN A 442 2.30 -0.18 -4.50
C ASN A 442 2.24 -0.33 -2.97
N THR A 443 1.20 -1.03 -2.49
CA THR A 443 0.84 -1.15 -1.08
C THR A 443 1.20 -2.51 -0.50
N GLY A 444 1.21 -2.59 0.83
CA GLY A 444 1.55 -3.78 1.61
C GLY A 444 2.03 -3.44 3.03
N ILE A 445 2.08 -4.45 3.89
CA ILE A 445 2.59 -4.33 5.26
C ILE A 445 3.97 -4.99 5.36
N SER A 446 4.98 -4.25 5.80
CA SER A 446 6.35 -4.74 6.04
C SER A 446 6.67 -4.68 7.53
N ILE A 447 6.85 -5.85 8.14
CA ILE A 447 7.28 -6.02 9.53
C ILE A 447 8.78 -6.34 9.51
N HIS A 448 9.60 -5.39 9.93
CA HIS A 448 11.05 -5.43 9.75
C HIS A 448 11.76 -5.26 11.10
N ARG A 449 12.52 -6.27 11.54
CA ARG A 449 13.22 -6.26 12.83
C ARG A 449 12.32 -6.09 14.04
N CYS A 450 11.10 -6.58 13.99
CA CYS A 450 10.18 -6.48 15.11
C CYS A 450 10.36 -7.66 16.07
N ASP A 451 9.87 -7.47 17.29
CA ASP A 451 9.68 -8.53 18.27
C ASP A 451 8.20 -8.90 18.33
N ILE A 452 7.88 -10.17 18.06
CA ILE A 452 6.53 -10.72 18.14
C ILE A 452 6.46 -11.61 19.38
N SER A 453 5.92 -11.05 20.47
CA SER A 453 5.84 -11.66 21.80
C SER A 453 4.42 -11.56 22.37
N PRO A 454 3.99 -12.47 23.25
CA PRO A 454 2.63 -12.45 23.77
C PRO A 454 2.41 -11.32 24.78
N TYR A 455 1.25 -10.66 24.74
CA TYR A 455 0.78 -9.78 25.80
C TYR A 455 -0.03 -10.57 26.83
N GLY A 456 0.65 -11.12 27.83
CA GLY A 456 0.04 -12.00 28.84
C GLY A 456 -0.05 -13.47 28.39
N ASP A 457 -0.96 -14.24 28.99
CA ASP A 457 -1.09 -15.68 28.73
C ASP A 457 -1.98 -16.00 27.51
N LEU A 458 -1.34 -16.56 26.49
CA LEU A 458 -1.97 -17.06 25.25
C LEU A 458 -2.05 -18.59 25.19
N THR A 459 -1.83 -19.31 26.28
CA THR A 459 -2.06 -20.76 26.34
C THR A 459 -3.44 -21.11 25.80
N GLY A 460 -3.50 -22.00 24.81
CA GLY A 460 -4.76 -22.41 24.16
C GLY A 460 -5.31 -21.44 23.10
N VAL A 461 -4.65 -20.29 22.86
CA VAL A 461 -5.05 -19.33 21.82
C VAL A 461 -4.22 -19.56 20.56
N GLN A 462 -4.88 -19.88 19.45
CA GLN A 462 -4.20 -19.93 18.16
C GLN A 462 -3.89 -18.52 17.67
N THR A 463 -2.62 -18.26 17.34
CA THR A 463 -2.18 -16.97 16.79
C THR A 463 -1.47 -17.14 15.47
N PHE A 464 -1.89 -16.37 14.46
CA PHE A 464 -1.35 -16.40 13.11
C PHE A 464 -0.71 -15.06 12.76
N LEU A 465 0.29 -15.10 11.88
CA LEU A 465 0.99 -13.94 11.32
C LEU A 465 0.04 -13.03 10.53
N GLY A 466 -1.00 -13.59 9.92
CA GLY A 466 -2.06 -12.82 9.29
C GLY A 466 -2.99 -13.65 8.42
N ARG A 467 -3.94 -12.96 7.78
CA ARG A 467 -4.90 -13.52 6.82
C ARG A 467 -5.23 -12.53 5.68
N PRO A 468 -5.49 -13.02 4.45
CA PRO A 468 -5.61 -12.14 3.29
C PRO A 468 -7.01 -11.53 3.19
N TRP A 469 -7.17 -10.30 3.67
CA TRP A 469 -8.46 -9.62 3.61
C TRP A 469 -8.95 -9.43 2.16
N LYS A 470 -8.03 -9.20 1.23
CA LYS A 470 -8.31 -9.05 -0.20
C LYS A 470 -7.42 -9.92 -1.08
N ASN A 471 -7.82 -10.06 -2.34
CA ASN A 471 -7.24 -11.03 -3.29
C ASN A 471 -5.75 -10.82 -3.59
N TYR A 472 -5.22 -9.60 -3.47
CA TYR A 472 -3.81 -9.31 -3.74
C TYR A 472 -3.03 -9.00 -2.46
N SER A 473 -3.56 -9.42 -1.30
CA SER A 473 -2.99 -9.18 0.02
C SER A 473 -1.46 -9.37 0.05
N ALA A 474 -0.74 -8.37 0.57
CA ALA A 474 0.71 -8.34 0.59
C ALA A 474 1.26 -8.07 2.00
N THR A 475 1.96 -9.03 2.58
CA THR A 475 2.60 -8.88 3.89
C THR A 475 3.97 -9.56 3.90
N VAL A 476 4.99 -8.86 4.36
CA VAL A 476 6.33 -9.41 4.54
C VAL A 476 6.78 -9.25 5.97
N ILE A 477 7.27 -10.34 6.56
CA ILE A 477 7.88 -10.35 7.89
C ILE A 477 9.33 -10.77 7.76
N MET A 478 10.24 -9.87 8.11
CA MET A 478 11.67 -10.06 7.87
C MET A 478 12.55 -9.60 9.03
N ASP A 479 13.66 -10.32 9.23
CA ASP A 479 14.65 -10.09 10.29
C ASP A 479 14.04 -9.94 11.70
N SER A 480 12.86 -10.53 11.92
CA SER A 480 12.07 -10.35 13.15
C SER A 480 12.20 -11.55 14.08
N PHE A 481 12.07 -11.31 15.39
CA PHE A 481 12.03 -12.38 16.39
C PHE A 481 10.59 -12.82 16.65
N MET A 482 10.34 -14.13 16.62
CA MET A 482 9.03 -14.74 16.82
C MET A 482 9.07 -15.73 17.99
N HIS A 483 8.34 -15.43 19.06
CA HIS A 483 8.18 -16.37 20.17
C HIS A 483 7.36 -17.61 19.76
N GLY A 484 7.46 -18.69 20.54
CA GLY A 484 6.94 -20.03 20.19
C GLY A 484 5.42 -20.22 20.18
N PHE A 485 4.63 -19.17 20.41
CA PHE A 485 3.16 -19.24 20.44
C PHE A 485 2.50 -19.09 19.06
N ILE A 486 3.28 -18.72 18.03
CA ILE A 486 2.79 -18.63 16.66
C ILE A 486 2.45 -20.02 16.14
N ASP A 487 1.25 -20.18 15.59
CA ASP A 487 0.79 -21.44 15.02
C ASP A 487 1.77 -21.90 13.92
N ARG A 488 2.08 -23.19 13.88
CA ARG A 488 3.06 -23.76 12.93
C ARG A 488 2.67 -23.52 11.47
N LYS A 489 1.36 -23.43 11.17
CA LYS A 489 0.83 -23.06 9.85
C LYS A 489 1.24 -21.64 9.43
N GLY A 490 1.50 -20.76 10.40
CA GLY A 490 1.92 -19.37 10.23
C GLY A 490 0.79 -18.45 9.79
N TRP A 491 0.06 -18.82 8.74
CA TRP A 491 -0.95 -17.96 8.09
C TRP A 491 -2.33 -18.64 8.10
N LEU A 492 -3.40 -17.84 8.17
CA LEU A 492 -4.79 -18.30 8.24
C LEU A 492 -5.54 -17.88 6.96
N PRO A 493 -6.31 -18.77 6.31
CA PRO A 493 -7.13 -18.37 5.17
C PRO A 493 -8.22 -17.39 5.62
N TRP A 494 -8.65 -16.50 4.72
CA TRP A 494 -9.73 -15.56 5.01
C TRP A 494 -11.08 -16.28 5.10
N THR A 495 -11.38 -17.09 4.09
CA THR A 495 -12.52 -18.00 4.01
C THR A 495 -12.04 -19.38 3.53
N GLY A 496 -12.75 -20.44 3.95
CA GLY A 496 -12.40 -21.81 3.58
C GLY A 496 -11.03 -22.26 4.12
N ASP A 497 -10.31 -22.98 3.27
CA ASP A 497 -9.11 -23.76 3.59
C ASP A 497 -7.84 -23.31 2.82
N SER A 498 -7.97 -22.37 1.87
CA SER A 498 -6.85 -21.83 1.09
C SER A 498 -6.92 -20.30 0.93
N ALA A 499 -5.81 -19.71 0.48
CA ALA A 499 -5.73 -18.30 0.15
C ALA A 499 -5.71 -18.09 -1.38
N PRO A 500 -6.12 -16.90 -1.88
CA PRO A 500 -6.00 -16.57 -3.29
C PRO A 500 -4.57 -16.75 -3.80
N ASN A 501 -4.40 -17.30 -5.00
CA ASN A 501 -3.10 -17.55 -5.62
C ASN A 501 -2.30 -16.27 -5.91
N THR A 502 -2.95 -15.12 -5.84
CA THR A 502 -2.48 -13.77 -6.16
C THR A 502 -1.87 -13.02 -4.97
N ILE A 503 -2.01 -13.53 -3.73
CA ILE A 503 -1.40 -12.90 -2.56
C ILE A 503 0.14 -12.94 -2.64
N TYR A 504 0.78 -12.07 -1.87
CA TYR A 504 2.23 -12.07 -1.67
C TYR A 504 2.56 -12.05 -0.18
N TYR A 505 2.74 -13.24 0.40
CA TYR A 505 3.21 -13.39 1.78
C TYR A 505 4.67 -13.80 1.80
N GLY A 506 5.48 -13.09 2.57
CA GLY A 506 6.94 -13.28 2.60
C GLY A 506 7.47 -13.46 4.00
N GLU A 507 8.32 -14.47 4.20
CA GLU A 507 9.14 -14.61 5.41
C GLU A 507 10.63 -14.59 5.02
N TYR A 508 11.45 -13.80 5.74
CA TYR A 508 12.90 -13.70 5.50
C TYR A 508 13.68 -13.62 6.80
N LYS A 509 14.58 -14.58 7.05
CA LYS A 509 15.54 -14.56 8.18
C LYS A 509 14.93 -14.22 9.55
N ASN A 510 13.68 -14.63 9.77
CA ASN A 510 13.07 -14.54 11.09
C ASN A 510 13.73 -15.55 12.05
N THR A 511 13.77 -15.22 13.33
CA THR A 511 14.42 -16.01 14.38
C THR A 511 13.46 -16.31 15.53
N GLY A 512 13.83 -17.21 16.45
CA GLY A 512 12.98 -17.63 17.56
C GLY A 512 12.11 -18.85 17.25
N ALA A 513 11.46 -19.39 18.28
CA ALA A 513 10.74 -20.66 18.19
C ALA A 513 9.52 -20.63 17.25
N GLY A 514 8.91 -19.46 17.04
CA GLY A 514 7.78 -19.27 16.11
C GLY A 514 8.19 -19.11 14.64
N ALA A 515 9.48 -18.93 14.36
CA ALA A 515 9.99 -18.61 13.02
C ALA A 515 10.21 -19.84 12.12
N SER A 516 10.06 -21.07 12.64
CA SER A 516 10.25 -22.27 11.83
C SER A 516 9.26 -22.35 10.68
N THR A 517 9.78 -22.41 9.45
CA THR A 517 8.98 -22.44 8.22
C THR A 517 8.55 -23.85 7.78
N LYS A 518 9.05 -24.90 8.43
CA LYS A 518 8.89 -26.31 8.02
C LYS A 518 7.43 -26.77 7.80
N ASN A 519 6.50 -26.20 8.58
CA ASN A 519 5.09 -26.62 8.62
C ASN A 519 4.13 -25.50 8.19
N ARG A 520 4.65 -24.48 7.50
CA ARG A 520 3.80 -23.41 6.96
C ARG A 520 2.81 -23.97 5.93
N VAL A 521 1.70 -23.26 5.76
CA VAL A 521 0.74 -23.53 4.69
C VAL A 521 1.43 -23.56 3.32
N LYS A 522 0.93 -24.39 2.40
CA LYS A 522 1.52 -24.59 1.06
C LYS A 522 0.85 -23.74 -0.02
N TRP A 523 0.59 -22.47 0.27
CA TRP A 523 -0.06 -21.57 -0.69
C TRP A 523 0.92 -21.06 -1.74
N LYS A 524 0.47 -20.92 -2.99
CA LYS A 524 1.29 -20.38 -4.09
C LYS A 524 1.84 -18.97 -3.80
N GLY A 525 1.05 -18.16 -3.09
CA GLY A 525 1.41 -16.79 -2.72
C GLY A 525 2.33 -16.67 -1.49
N LEU A 526 2.58 -17.75 -0.75
CA LEU A 526 3.53 -17.75 0.37
C LEU A 526 4.94 -18.06 -0.14
N LYS A 527 5.89 -17.19 0.18
CA LYS A 527 7.28 -17.24 -0.31
C LYS A 527 8.26 -17.11 0.85
N PHE A 528 9.34 -17.89 0.76
CA PHE A 528 10.52 -17.72 1.61
C PHE A 528 11.55 -16.96 0.79
N LEU A 529 11.78 -15.70 1.16
CA LEU A 529 12.37 -14.72 0.25
C LEU A 529 13.89 -14.89 0.14
N SER A 530 14.43 -14.52 -1.02
CA SER A 530 15.86 -14.18 -1.15
C SER A 530 16.15 -12.79 -0.58
N THR A 531 17.42 -12.48 -0.32
CA THR A 531 17.84 -11.13 0.11
C THR A 531 17.40 -10.04 -0.89
N LYS A 532 17.44 -10.33 -2.20
CA LYS A 532 17.02 -9.39 -3.24
C LYS A 532 15.52 -9.11 -3.19
N GLU A 533 14.71 -10.13 -2.92
CA GLU A 533 13.26 -9.97 -2.79
C GLU A 533 12.89 -9.25 -1.49
N ALA A 534 13.49 -9.65 -0.36
CA ALA A 534 13.27 -9.02 0.94
C ALA A 534 13.68 -7.54 0.94
N ASN A 535 14.79 -7.18 0.27
CA ASN A 535 15.22 -5.78 0.14
C ASN A 535 14.12 -4.87 -0.43
N LYS A 536 13.25 -5.35 -1.32
CA LYS A 536 12.16 -4.54 -1.90
C LYS A 536 11.15 -4.04 -0.87
N PHE A 537 11.07 -4.69 0.29
CA PHE A 537 10.17 -4.34 1.38
C PHE A 537 10.85 -3.53 2.50
N THR A 538 12.10 -3.12 2.29
CA THR A 538 12.83 -2.25 3.24
C THR A 538 12.44 -0.79 3.08
N VAL A 539 12.85 0.05 4.03
CA VAL A 539 12.42 1.46 4.13
C VAL A 539 12.72 2.25 2.85
N LYS A 540 13.89 2.07 2.25
CA LYS A 540 14.27 2.82 1.04
C LYS A 540 13.39 2.49 -0.18
N PRO A 541 13.31 1.24 -0.67
CA PRO A 541 12.57 0.95 -1.90
C PRO A 541 11.05 0.82 -1.72
N PHE A 542 10.55 0.56 -0.50
CA PHE A 542 9.13 0.30 -0.31
C PHE A 542 8.30 1.56 -0.05
N ILE A 543 8.89 2.54 0.63
CA ILE A 543 8.19 3.78 1.04
C ILE A 543 9.02 5.03 0.72
N ASP A 544 10.01 4.93 -0.16
CA ASP A 544 10.95 5.99 -0.51
C ASP A 544 11.58 6.68 0.70
N GLY A 545 11.86 5.91 1.76
CA GLY A 545 12.09 6.46 3.09
C GLY A 545 13.28 7.42 3.19
N GLU A 546 14.32 7.25 2.37
CA GLU A 546 15.47 8.18 2.33
C GLU A 546 15.09 9.59 1.86
N ARG A 547 14.00 9.75 1.10
CA ARG A 547 13.54 11.04 0.58
C ARG A 547 12.89 11.91 1.65
N TRP A 548 12.24 11.30 2.65
CA TRP A 548 11.39 12.05 3.59
C TRP A 548 11.67 11.79 5.07
N LEU A 549 12.13 10.59 5.47
CA LEU A 549 12.41 10.27 6.87
C LEU A 549 13.55 11.09 7.49
N PRO A 550 14.65 11.47 6.80
CA PRO A 550 15.69 12.30 7.39
C PRO A 550 15.16 13.61 7.97
N ALA A 551 14.19 14.24 7.30
CA ALA A 551 13.58 15.47 7.78
C ALA A 551 12.86 15.25 9.11
N THR A 552 12.28 14.08 9.36
CA THR A 552 11.53 13.74 10.59
C THR A 552 12.42 13.62 11.82
N LYS A 553 13.73 13.39 11.64
CA LYS A 553 14.67 13.02 12.71
C LYS A 553 14.30 11.74 13.46
N VAL A 554 13.34 10.94 12.97
CA VAL A 554 13.06 9.59 13.47
C VAL A 554 14.17 8.67 12.98
N PRO A 555 14.79 7.86 13.85
CA PRO A 555 15.82 6.91 13.42
C PRO A 555 15.20 5.85 12.52
N PHE A 556 15.88 5.49 11.44
CA PHE A 556 15.46 4.41 10.56
C PHE A 556 16.67 3.69 9.97
N ARG A 557 16.49 2.41 9.68
CA ARG A 557 17.42 1.65 8.84
C ARG A 557 16.84 1.53 7.44
N SER A 558 17.59 2.03 6.47
CA SER A 558 17.20 2.14 5.06
C SER A 558 16.97 0.78 4.39
N GLY A 559 17.91 -0.16 4.56
CA GLY A 559 17.87 -1.51 3.97
C GLY A 559 17.86 -2.64 5.00
N LEU A 560 18.10 -3.88 4.53
CA LEU A 560 18.26 -5.07 5.37
C LEU A 560 19.42 -4.94 6.35
#